data_AF-A0A094J370-F1
#
_entry.id   AF-A0A094J370-F1
#
_cell.length_a   1.000
_cell.length_b   1.000
_cell.length_c   1.000
_cell.angle_alpha   90.00
_cell.angle_beta   90.00
_cell.angle_gamma   90.00
#
_symmetry.space_group_name_H-M   'P 1'
#
loop_
_entity.id
_entity.type
_entity.pdbx_description
1 polymer ?
#
loop_
_entity_poly.entity_id
_entity_poly.type
_entity_poly.pdbx_seq_one_letter_code
_entity_poly.pdbx_strand_id
1 'polypeptide(L)'
;MNVLEQDKKLAEKLWECGCIYLDRARLAWVIARFDDVERWITEFQRCKRDLNELVRRKERHDRLMEVVETMKERGIDITIVMRKGNE
;
A
#
# COMPACT_ATOMS: atom_id res chain seq x y z
N MET A 1 10.80 -8.36 -9.65
CA MET A 1 9.96 -7.29 -9.07
C MET A 1 10.45 -7.04 -7.64
N ASN A 2 11.18 -5.94 -7.40
CA ASN A 2 11.76 -5.64 -6.09
C ASN A 2 10.71 -4.93 -5.22
N VAL A 3 9.98 -5.70 -4.40
CA VAL A 3 9.05 -5.14 -3.40
C VAL A 3 9.58 -5.57 -2.05
N LEU A 4 9.76 -4.62 -1.14
CA LEU A 4 10.19 -4.91 0.22
C LEU A 4 9.20 -5.89 0.87
N GLU A 5 9.71 -6.89 1.55
CA GLU A 5 8.87 -7.93 2.16
C GLU A 5 7.86 -7.36 3.17
N GLN A 6 8.23 -6.26 3.83
CA GLN A 6 7.35 -5.51 4.74
C GLN A 6 6.16 -4.89 3.99
N ASP A 7 6.38 -4.32 2.80
CA ASP A 7 5.30 -3.72 1.99
C ASP A 7 4.34 -4.79 1.47
N LYS A 8 4.84 -6.00 1.14
CA LYS A 8 3.97 -7.12 0.75
C LYS A 8 3.06 -7.55 1.89
N LYS A 9 3.63 -7.75 3.09
CA LYS A 9 2.86 -8.13 4.29
C LYS A 9 1.83 -7.07 4.66
N LEU A 10 2.20 -5.80 4.55
CA LEU A 10 1.27 -4.70 4.78
C LEU A 10 0.16 -4.68 3.73
N ALA A 11 0.48 -4.87 2.45
CA ALA A 11 -0.51 -4.93 1.38
C ALA A 11 -1.50 -6.09 1.57
N GLU A 12 -1.01 -7.28 1.94
CA GLU A 12 -1.84 -8.46 2.24
C GLU A 12 -2.81 -8.16 3.39
N LYS A 13 -2.30 -7.64 4.51
CA LYS A 13 -3.11 -7.25 5.65
C LYS A 13 -4.18 -6.20 5.29
N LEU A 14 -3.81 -5.16 4.55
CA LEU A 14 -4.74 -4.11 4.13
C LEU A 14 -5.82 -4.65 3.19
N TRP A 15 -5.46 -5.58 2.30
CA TRP A 15 -6.39 -6.24 1.39
C TRP A 15 -7.39 -7.10 2.16
N GLU A 16 -6.92 -7.96 3.08
CA GLU A 16 -7.78 -8.79 3.93
C GLU A 16 -8.75 -7.93 4.75
N CYS A 17 -8.25 -6.88 5.42
CA CYS A 17 -9.11 -5.95 6.15
C CYS A 17 -10.15 -5.28 5.24
N GLY A 18 -9.75 -4.85 4.04
CA GLY A 18 -10.64 -4.23 3.07
C GLY A 18 -11.79 -5.15 2.65
N CYS A 19 -11.50 -6.43 2.38
CA CYS A 19 -12.53 -7.43 2.07
C CYS A 19 -13.52 -7.60 3.23
N ILE A 20 -13.01 -7.76 4.46
CA ILE A 20 -13.86 -7.91 5.66
C ILE A 20 -14.77 -6.70 5.86
N TYR A 21 -14.28 -5.48 5.65
CA TYR A 21 -15.10 -4.28 5.79
C TYR A 21 -16.21 -4.18 4.73
N LEU A 22 -15.93 -4.58 3.49
CA LEU A 22 -16.96 -4.65 2.46
C LEU A 22 -18.04 -5.68 2.80
N ASP A 23 -17.66 -6.86 3.28
CA ASP A 23 -18.62 -7.88 3.71
C ASP A 23 -19.50 -7.40 4.87
N ARG A 24 -18.91 -6.70 5.84
CA ARG A 24 -19.65 -6.08 6.96
C ARG A 24 -20.59 -4.97 6.49
N ALA A 25 -20.15 -4.12 5.57
CA ALA A 25 -21.00 -3.08 4.98
C ALA A 25 -22.20 -3.70 4.26
N ARG A 26 -21.96 -4.77 3.47
CA ARG A 26 -23.02 -5.52 2.80
C ARG A 26 -24.01 -6.12 3.79
N LEU A 27 -23.53 -6.75 4.87
CA LEU A 27 -24.40 -7.31 5.90
C LEU A 27 -25.26 -6.23 6.56
N ALA A 28 -24.65 -5.11 6.96
CA ALA A 28 -25.33 -3.97 7.58
C ALA A 28 -26.42 -3.40 6.66
N TRP A 29 -26.16 -3.34 5.35
CA TRP A 29 -27.13 -2.90 4.35
C TRP A 29 -28.37 -3.81 4.31
N VAL A 30 -28.17 -5.14 4.29
CA VAL A 30 -29.27 -6.13 4.24
C VAL A 30 -30.18 -6.03 5.46
N ILE A 31 -29.66 -5.65 6.62
CA ILE A 31 -30.42 -5.48 7.87
C ILE A 31 -30.82 -4.02 8.16
N ALA A 32 -30.75 -3.14 7.14
CA ALA A 32 -31.12 -1.73 7.22
C ALA A 32 -30.41 -0.92 8.33
N ARG A 33 -29.18 -1.29 8.70
CA ARG A 33 -28.34 -0.55 9.65
C ARG A 33 -27.40 0.40 8.90
N PHE A 34 -27.96 1.48 8.36
CA PHE A 34 -27.24 2.38 7.44
C PHE A 34 -26.05 3.11 8.07
N ASP A 35 -26.12 3.49 9.36
CA ASP A 35 -24.97 4.08 10.07
C ASP A 35 -23.76 3.11 10.09
N ASP A 36 -24.03 1.81 10.25
CA ASP A 36 -22.98 0.80 10.19
C ASP A 36 -22.44 0.62 8.76
N VAL A 37 -23.29 0.77 7.74
CA VAL A 37 -22.83 0.77 6.34
C VAL A 37 -21.81 1.89 6.14
N GLU A 38 -22.15 3.12 6.51
CA GLU A 38 -21.27 4.28 6.34
C GLU A 38 -19.94 4.10 7.09
N ARG A 39 -20.02 3.58 8.32
CA ARG A 39 -18.84 3.24 9.13
C ARG A 39 -17.93 2.24 8.41
N TRP A 40 -18.46 1.11 7.95
CA TRP A 40 -17.64 0.08 7.32
C TRP A 40 -17.10 0.50 5.96
N ILE A 41 -17.86 1.26 5.18
CA ILE A 41 -17.36 1.86 3.94
C ILE A 41 -16.21 2.84 4.21
N THR A 42 -16.29 3.62 5.29
CA THR A 42 -15.20 4.53 5.69
C THR A 42 -13.91 3.76 6.01
N GLU A 43 -14.00 2.64 6.74
CA GLU A 43 -12.83 1.80 7.02
C GLU A 43 -12.26 1.14 5.77
N PHE A 44 -13.11 0.66 4.86
CA PHE A 44 -12.66 0.16 3.55
C PHE A 44 -11.92 1.25 2.74
N GLN A 45 -12.43 2.48 2.73
CA GLN A 45 -11.79 3.59 2.03
C GLN A 45 -10.41 3.93 2.61
N ARG A 46 -10.21 3.76 3.93
CA ARG A 46 -8.88 3.87 4.55
C ARG A 46 -7.94 2.79 4.03
N CYS A 47 -8.34 1.52 4.06
CA CYS A 47 -7.52 0.43 3.50
C CYS A 47 -7.15 0.68 2.02
N LYS A 48 -8.11 1.13 1.21
CA LYS A 48 -7.87 1.48 -0.20
C LYS A 48 -6.84 2.62 -0.34
N ARG A 49 -6.92 3.65 0.50
CA ARG A 49 -5.98 4.78 0.48
C ARG A 49 -4.56 4.31 0.81
N ASP A 50 -4.43 3.47 1.84
CA ASP A 50 -3.12 2.95 2.27
C ASP A 50 -2.52 2.02 1.21
N LEU A 51 -3.33 1.16 0.57
CA LEU A 51 -2.91 0.35 -0.57
C LEU A 51 -2.43 1.21 -1.75
N ASN A 52 -3.16 2.28 -2.07
CA ASN A 52 -2.74 3.22 -3.12
C ASN A 52 -1.42 3.91 -2.79
N GLU A 53 -1.16 4.21 -1.52
CA GLU A 53 0.13 4.79 -1.13
C GLU A 53 1.27 3.78 -1.26
N LEU A 54 1.05 2.50 -0.96
CA LEU A 54 2.03 1.44 -1.24
C LEU A 54 2.36 1.34 -2.72
N VAL A 55 1.37 1.42 -3.60
CA VAL A 55 1.58 1.45 -5.05
C VAL A 55 2.44 2.66 -5.44
N ARG A 56 2.12 3.86 -4.96
CA ARG A 56 2.90 5.08 -5.25
C ARG A 56 4.33 5.00 -4.74
N ARG A 57 4.56 4.41 -3.55
CA ARG A 57 5.90 4.18 -3.00
C ARG A 57 6.72 3.27 -3.91
N LYS A 58 6.12 2.17 -4.38
CA LYS A 58 6.75 1.27 -5.34
C LYS A 58 7.09 1.99 -6.64
N GLU A 59 6.16 2.74 -7.23
CA GLU A 59 6.44 3.49 -8.47
C GLU A 59 7.56 4.51 -8.31
N ARG A 60 7.69 5.16 -7.13
CA ARG A 60 8.83 6.03 -6.83
C ARG A 60 10.13 5.23 -6.74
N HIS A 61 10.11 4.08 -6.08
CA HIS A 61 11.27 3.21 -5.97
C HIS A 61 11.72 2.67 -7.33
N ASP A 62 10.79 2.19 -8.17
CA ASP A 62 11.09 1.65 -9.49
C ASP A 62 11.75 2.72 -10.39
N ARG A 63 11.24 3.96 -10.38
CA ARG A 63 11.87 5.10 -11.07
C ARG A 63 13.27 5.43 -10.54
N LEU A 64 13.49 5.35 -9.23
CA LEU A 64 14.84 5.55 -8.65
C LEU A 64 15.80 4.46 -9.09
N MET A 65 15.33 3.21 -9.16
CA MET A 65 16.15 2.09 -9.64
C MET A 65 16.54 2.26 -11.11
N GLU A 66 15.65 2.76 -11.98
CA GLU A 66 15.99 3.08 -13.37
C GLU A 66 17.13 4.12 -13.47
N VAL A 67 17.12 5.14 -12.61
CA VAL A 67 18.20 6.14 -12.54
C VAL A 67 19.50 5.50 -12.05
N VAL A 68 19.43 4.66 -11.02
CA VAL A 68 20.61 3.94 -10.49
C VAL A 68 21.24 3.06 -11.56
N GLU A 69 20.44 2.29 -12.30
CA GLU A 69 20.96 1.45 -13.38
C GLU A 69 21.59 2.29 -14.50
N THR A 70 20.97 3.40 -14.90
CA THR A 70 21.53 4.34 -15.90
C THR A 70 22.89 4.90 -15.48
N MET A 71 23.06 5.19 -14.19
CA MET A 71 24.33 5.72 -13.66
C MET A 71 25.40 4.62 -13.57
N LYS A 72 25.03 3.39 -13.19
CA LYS A 72 25.94 2.24 -13.22
C LYS A 72 26.46 1.95 -14.62
N GLU A 73 25.60 2.01 -15.64
CA GLU A 73 25.99 1.86 -17.05
C GLU A 73 27.03 2.90 -17.49
N ARG A 74 27.02 4.08 -16.86
CA ARG A 74 28.01 5.16 -17.09
C ARG A 74 29.28 5.01 -16.24
N GLY A 75 29.44 3.88 -15.53
CA GLY A 75 30.59 3.62 -14.66
C GLY A 75 30.59 4.43 -13.36
N ILE A 76 29.44 5.00 -12.98
CA ILE A 76 29.29 5.76 -11.73
C ILE A 76 28.88 4.77 -10.64
N ASP A 77 29.71 4.60 -9.62
CA ASP A 77 29.40 3.77 -8.46
C ASP A 77 28.43 4.50 -7.52
N ILE A 78 27.28 3.88 -7.24
CA ILE A 78 26.24 4.45 -6.37
C ILE A 78 26.02 3.53 -5.19
N THR A 79 26.25 4.07 -4.00
CA THR A 79 25.84 3.43 -2.76
C THR A 79 24.47 3.95 -2.34
N ILE A 80 23.47 3.06 -2.28
CA ILE A 80 22.14 3.40 -1.75
C ILE A 80 22.20 3.37 -0.22
N VAL A 81 22.09 4.53 0.42
CA VAL A 81 22.01 4.64 1.89
C VAL A 81 20.54 4.64 2.32
N MET A 82 20.04 3.51 2.80
CA MET A 82 18.73 3.45 3.45
C MET A 82 18.78 4.08 4.84
N ARG A 83 18.26 5.30 5.01
CA ARG A 83 17.95 5.82 6.34
C ARG A 83 16.76 5.06 6.91
N LYS A 84 16.93 4.36 8.03
CA LYS A 84 15.80 3.92 8.86
C LYS A 84 15.09 5.19 9.34
N GLY A 85 13.86 5.40 8.88
CA GLY A 85 13.00 6.46 9.43
C GLY A 85 12.78 6.18 10.92
N ASN A 86 12.95 7.22 11.75
CA ASN A 86 12.68 7.13 13.18
C ASN A 86 11.24 6.63 13.40
N GLU A 87 11.14 5.61 14.26
CA GLU A 87 9.89 5.15 14.88
C GLU A 87 9.20 6.27 15.68
#